data_AF-A0AAU9NIG4-F1
#
_entry.id   AF-A0AAU9NIG4-F1
#
_cell.length_a   1.000
_cell.length_b   1.000
_cell.length_c   1.000
_cell.angle_alpha   90.00
_cell.angle_beta   90.00
_cell.angle_gamma   90.00
#
_symmetry.space_group_name_H-M   'P 1'
#
loop_
_entity.id
_entity.type
_entity.pdbx_description
1 polymer ?
#
loop_
_entity_poly.entity_id
_entity_poly.type
_entity_poly.pdbx_seq_one_letter_code
_entity_poly.pdbx_strand_id
1 'polypeptide(L)'
;MTKPHVLVIPLPAQGHVIPIMELARRLAKNGVKVTFVNTEVIHKVVTNNLMLEKDDYEDLIHMVSIPDGLEPWEDRSDLIKLTKSILESMTNKLEELVEKINKQDCNKVSMYCC
;
A
#
# COMPACT_ATOMS: atom_id res chain seq x y z
N MET A 1 3.91 17.09 -18.49
CA MET A 1 3.69 15.66 -18.81
C MET A 1 3.10 15.00 -17.58
N THR A 2 2.05 14.21 -17.75
CA THR A 2 1.41 13.43 -16.67
C THR A 2 2.38 12.36 -16.18
N LYS A 3 2.71 12.35 -14.89
CA LYS A 3 3.54 11.29 -14.32
C LYS A 3 2.67 10.04 -14.16
N PRO A 4 3.12 8.84 -14.57
CA PRO A 4 2.39 7.61 -14.30
C PRO A 4 2.25 7.42 -12.79
N HIS A 5 1.05 7.06 -12.34
CA HIS A 5 0.75 6.80 -10.93
C HIS A 5 0.28 5.35 -10.76
N VAL A 6 1.01 4.61 -9.95
CA VAL A 6 0.75 3.20 -9.64
C VAL A 6 0.25 3.04 -8.21
N LEU A 7 -0.79 2.23 -8.04
CA LEU A 7 -1.25 1.74 -6.74
C LEU A 7 -0.68 0.34 -6.50
N VAL A 8 0.02 0.16 -5.38
CA VAL A 8 0.68 -1.09 -4.98
C VAL A 8 0.02 -1.61 -3.71
N ILE A 9 -0.48 -2.84 -3.76
CA ILE A 9 -1.18 -3.48 -2.63
C ILE A 9 -0.53 -4.85 -2.39
N PRO A 10 0.47 -4.95 -1.49
CA PRO A 10 1.07 -6.23 -1.15
C PRO A 10 0.13 -7.08 -0.28
N LEU A 11 0.22 -8.41 -0.46
CA LEU A 11 -0.32 -9.36 0.52
C LEU A 11 0.31 -9.09 1.91
N PRO A 12 -0.47 -9.16 3.01
CA PRO A 12 -0.01 -8.86 4.36
C PRO A 12 0.91 -9.93 4.97
N ALA A 13 2.05 -10.19 4.33
CA ALA A 13 3.07 -11.10 4.80
C ALA A 13 4.43 -10.43 4.68
N GLN A 14 5.28 -10.58 5.71
CA GLN A 14 6.58 -9.90 5.74
C GLN A 14 7.45 -10.22 4.51
N GLY A 15 7.38 -11.47 4.00
CA GLY A 15 8.06 -11.89 2.79
C GLY A 15 7.60 -11.23 1.50
N HIS A 16 6.41 -10.60 1.49
CA HIS A 16 5.85 -9.88 0.33
C HIS A 16 6.07 -8.37 0.45
N VAL A 17 5.91 -7.79 1.64
CA VAL A 17 5.97 -6.33 1.85
C VAL A 17 7.34 -5.77 1.50
N ILE A 18 8.43 -6.41 1.92
CA ILE A 18 9.79 -5.90 1.72
C ILE A 18 10.19 -5.89 0.23
N PRO A 19 10.06 -7.00 -0.53
CA PRO A 19 10.40 -6.99 -1.96
C PRO A 19 9.53 -6.02 -2.77
N ILE A 20 8.26 -5.90 -2.43
CA ILE A 20 7.33 -5.00 -3.12
C ILE A 20 7.67 -3.54 -2.80
N MET A 21 8.15 -3.22 -1.58
CA MET A 21 8.66 -1.88 -1.25
C MET A 21 9.92 -1.53 -2.05
N GLU A 22 10.84 -2.47 -2.25
CA GLU A 22 12.01 -2.26 -3.10
C GLU A 22 11.60 -2.05 -4.57
N LEU A 23 10.59 -2.78 -5.06
CA LEU A 23 10.02 -2.51 -6.39
C LEU A 23 9.43 -1.09 -6.47
N ALA A 24 8.67 -0.67 -5.47
CA ALA A 24 8.11 0.68 -5.39
C ALA A 24 9.20 1.77 -5.42
N ARG A 25 10.30 1.58 -4.68
CA ARG A 25 11.48 2.45 -4.73
C ARG A 25 12.09 2.55 -6.11
N ARG A 26 12.24 1.42 -6.81
CA ARG A 26 12.76 1.41 -8.19
C ARG A 26 11.83 2.13 -9.17
N LEU A 27 10.52 2.00 -9.02
CA LEU A 27 9.55 2.76 -9.82
C LEU A 27 9.66 4.26 -9.55
N ALA A 28 9.74 4.67 -8.27
CA ALA A 28 9.93 6.06 -7.87
C ALA A 28 11.24 6.66 -8.43
N LYS A 29 12.33 5.90 -8.39
CA LYS A 29 13.62 6.28 -9.01
C LYS A 29 13.50 6.58 -10.51
N ASN A 30 12.54 5.95 -11.20
CA ASN A 30 12.24 6.20 -12.62
C ASN A 30 11.14 7.27 -12.83
N GLY A 31 10.78 8.04 -11.81
CA GLY A 31 9.82 9.15 -11.90
C GLY A 31 8.35 8.74 -11.86
N VAL A 32 8.06 7.48 -11.50
CA VAL A 32 6.69 6.97 -11.31
C VAL A 32 6.20 7.33 -9.91
N LYS A 33 5.01 7.93 -9.80
CA LYS A 33 4.36 8.15 -8.50
C LYS A 33 3.83 6.83 -7.99
N VAL A 34 4.06 6.49 -6.73
CA VAL A 34 3.60 5.25 -6.12
C VAL A 34 2.74 5.56 -4.91
N THR A 35 1.56 4.95 -4.84
CA THR A 35 0.80 4.83 -3.60
C THR A 35 0.90 3.40 -3.10
N PHE A 36 1.52 3.23 -1.94
CA PHE A 36 1.77 1.94 -1.31
C PHE A 36 0.74 1.71 -0.21
N VAL A 37 -0.19 0.77 -0.42
CA VAL A 37 -1.31 0.52 0.48
C VAL A 37 -0.98 -0.64 1.40
N ASN A 38 -0.90 -0.39 2.70
CA ASN A 38 -0.69 -1.42 3.72
C ASN A 38 -1.94 -1.58 4.58
N THR A 39 -2.05 -2.72 5.26
CA THR A 39 -2.95 -2.79 6.42
C THR A 39 -2.43 -1.90 7.55
N GLU A 40 -3.28 -1.40 8.44
CA GLU A 40 -2.86 -0.55 9.57
C GLU A 40 -1.78 -1.21 10.45
N VAL A 41 -1.88 -2.51 10.66
CA VAL A 41 -0.90 -3.29 11.44
C VAL A 41 0.46 -3.29 10.75
N ILE A 42 0.49 -3.59 9.45
CA ILE A 42 1.73 -3.62 8.67
C ILE A 42 2.30 -2.22 8.50
N HIS A 43 1.45 -1.22 8.29
CA HIS A 43 1.86 0.17 8.18
C HIS A 43 2.65 0.61 9.42
N LYS A 44 2.17 0.29 10.63
CA LYS A 44 2.91 0.57 11.88
C LYS A 44 4.26 -0.13 11.91
N VAL A 45 4.33 -1.39 11.51
CA VAL A 45 5.58 -2.17 11.48
C VAL A 45 6.58 -1.57 10.49
N VAL A 46 6.13 -1.21 9.28
CA VAL A 46 6.97 -0.63 8.22
C VAL A 46 7.48 0.75 8.61
N THR A 47 6.60 1.61 9.13
CA THR A 47 6.94 2.98 9.55
C THR A 47 7.86 2.99 10.77
N ASN A 48 7.65 2.08 11.74
CA ASN A 48 8.50 2.00 12.94
C ASN A 48 9.87 1.39 12.67
N ASN A 49 9.98 0.42 11.76
CA ASN A 49 11.24 -0.32 11.52
C ASN A 49 12.21 0.37 10.55
N LEU A 50 12.10 1.69 10.33
CA LEU A 50 13.06 2.45 9.49
C LEU A 50 13.23 1.89 8.08
N MET A 51 12.29 1.09 7.56
CA MET A 51 12.29 0.66 6.14
C MET A 51 12.29 1.86 5.18
N LEU A 52 11.95 3.04 5.71
CA LEU A 52 12.07 4.36 5.13
C LEU A 52 13.41 5.01 5.48
N GLU A 53 14.54 4.34 5.22
CA GLU A 53 15.76 5.10 4.99
C GLU A 53 15.44 6.20 3.97
N LYS A 54 15.76 7.45 4.31
CA LYS A 54 15.43 8.63 3.50
C LYS A 54 16.12 8.54 2.13
N ASP A 55 15.42 7.96 1.18
CA ASP A 55 15.77 8.05 -0.24
C ASP A 55 15.35 9.44 -0.76
N ASP A 56 16.10 9.99 -1.71
CA ASP A 56 15.80 11.26 -2.44
C ASP A 56 14.44 11.27 -3.18
N TYR A 57 13.66 10.19 -3.09
CA TYR A 57 12.41 9.96 -3.81
C TYR A 57 11.20 9.83 -2.87
N GLU A 58 11.35 10.26 -1.61
CA GLU A 58 10.29 10.22 -0.59
C GLU A 58 9.02 10.96 -1.04
N ASP A 59 9.17 12.04 -1.82
CA ASP A 59 8.05 12.80 -2.40
C ASP A 59 7.24 12.02 -3.44
N LEU A 60 7.77 10.90 -3.98
CA LEU A 60 7.11 10.09 -5.01
C LEU A 60 6.44 8.84 -4.44
N ILE A 61 6.71 8.45 -3.20
CA ILE A 61 6.13 7.27 -2.56
C ILE A 61 5.21 7.71 -1.42
N HIS A 62 3.91 7.55 -1.62
CA HIS A 62 2.91 7.83 -0.61
C HIS A 62 2.42 6.53 0.03
N MET A 63 2.72 6.31 1.30
CA MET A 63 2.15 5.19 2.03
C MET A 63 0.76 5.53 2.55
N VAL A 64 -0.15 4.59 2.41
CA VAL A 64 -1.53 4.68 2.92
C VAL A 64 -1.81 3.43 3.73
N SER A 65 -2.58 3.58 4.81
CA SER A 65 -3.07 2.45 5.60
C SER A 65 -4.57 2.26 5.42
N ILE A 66 -5.01 1.00 5.38
CA ILE A 66 -6.41 0.58 5.40
C ILE A 66 -6.63 -0.47 6.49
N PRO A 67 -7.82 -0.55 7.11
CA PRO A 67 -8.10 -1.61 8.07
C PRO A 67 -8.09 -2.98 7.38
N ASP A 68 -7.65 -4.01 8.10
CA ASP A 68 -7.63 -5.41 7.61
C ASP A 68 -8.96 -6.14 7.83
N GLY A 69 -9.92 -5.49 8.51
CA GLY A 69 -11.25 -6.03 8.80
C GLY A 69 -11.32 -6.94 10.03
N LEU A 70 -10.20 -7.14 10.74
CA LEU A 70 -10.13 -7.95 11.95
C LEU A 70 -10.12 -7.08 13.20
N GLU A 71 -10.80 -7.55 14.24
CA GLU A 71 -10.76 -6.86 15.53
C GLU A 71 -9.37 -6.96 16.19
N PRO A 72 -9.00 -6.07 17.13
CA PRO A 72 -7.67 -6.03 17.73
C PRO A 72 -7.25 -7.33 18.45
N TRP A 73 -8.21 -8.09 18.96
CA TRP A 73 -7.98 -9.36 19.68
C TRP A 73 -8.01 -10.60 18.78
N GLU A 74 -8.35 -10.45 17.50
CA GLU A 74 -8.37 -11.58 16.58
C GLU A 74 -6.97 -11.96 16.13
N ASP A 75 -6.77 -13.27 16.02
CA ASP A 75 -5.50 -13.85 15.57
C ASP A 75 -5.27 -13.54 14.09
N ARG A 76 -4.14 -12.88 13.82
CA ARG A 76 -3.66 -12.50 12.49
C ARG A 76 -2.64 -13.49 11.93
N SER A 77 -2.27 -14.53 12.68
CA SER A 77 -1.40 -15.61 12.20
C SER A 77 -2.12 -16.60 11.29
N ASP A 78 -3.45 -16.70 11.40
CA ASP A 78 -4.30 -17.40 10.45
C ASP A 78 -4.41 -16.61 9.14
N LEU A 79 -3.51 -16.93 8.20
CA LEU A 79 -3.43 -16.28 6.90
C LEU A 79 -4.73 -16.41 6.09
N ILE A 80 -5.48 -17.51 6.23
CA ILE A 80 -6.72 -17.72 5.49
C ILE A 80 -7.78 -16.76 6.01
N LYS A 81 -7.92 -16.66 7.33
CA LYS A 81 -8.86 -15.74 7.98
C LYS A 81 -8.52 -14.28 7.67
N LEU A 82 -7.24 -13.91 7.80
CA LEU A 82 -6.76 -12.57 7.50
C LEU A 82 -7.01 -12.19 6.04
N THR A 83 -6.68 -13.07 5.10
CA THR A 83 -6.86 -12.81 3.66
C THR A 83 -8.34 -12.62 3.32
N LYS A 84 -9.23 -13.45 3.88
CA LYS A 84 -10.69 -13.30 3.67
C LYS A 84 -11.20 -11.97 4.21
N SER A 85 -10.84 -11.64 5.45
CA SER A 85 -11.26 -10.39 6.08
C SER A 85 -10.79 -9.15 5.31
N ILE A 86 -9.56 -9.18 4.79
CA ILE A 86 -9.04 -8.13 3.91
C ILE A 86 -9.84 -8.05 2.62
N LEU A 87 -10.09 -9.16 1.93
CA LEU A 87 -10.86 -9.13 0.68
C LEU A 87 -12.27 -8.56 0.87
N GLU A 88 -12.92 -8.87 2.00
CA GLU A 88 -14.26 -8.40 2.32
C GLU A 88 -14.28 -6.92 2.75
N SER A 89 -13.30 -6.48 3.54
CA SER A 89 -13.28 -5.12 4.11
C SER A 89 -12.58 -4.09 3.21
N MET A 90 -11.60 -4.51 2.41
CA MET A 90 -10.74 -3.63 1.63
C MET A 90 -11.43 -3.03 0.41
N THR A 91 -12.37 -3.74 -0.23
CA THR A 91 -12.96 -3.33 -1.51
C THR A 91 -13.54 -1.90 -1.44
N ASN A 92 -14.40 -1.63 -0.46
CA ASN A 92 -15.00 -0.31 -0.28
C ASN A 92 -13.95 0.77 0.05
N LYS A 93 -12.95 0.43 0.86
CA LYS A 93 -11.87 1.36 1.24
C LYS A 93 -10.94 1.68 0.08
N LEU A 94 -10.72 0.72 -0.81
CA LEU A 94 -9.92 0.91 -2.01
C LEU A 94 -10.63 1.80 -3.02
N GLU A 95 -11.95 1.64 -3.19
CA GLU A 95 -12.76 2.54 -4.01
C GLU A 95 -12.69 3.98 -3.49
N GLU A 96 -12.92 4.18 -2.18
CA GLU A 96 -12.80 5.49 -1.54
C GLU A 96 -11.39 6.11 -1.75
N LEU A 97 -10.34 5.28 -1.68
CA LEU A 97 -8.96 5.72 -1.87
C LEU A 97 -8.71 6.14 -3.32
N VAL A 98 -9.14 5.34 -4.29
CA VAL A 98 -9.00 5.65 -5.72
C VAL A 98 -9.76 6.92 -6.09
N GLU A 99 -10.97 7.10 -5.56
CA GLU A 99 -11.73 8.34 -5.74
C GLU A 99 -11.01 9.56 -5.17
N LYS A 100 -10.43 9.44 -3.96
CA LYS A 100 -9.66 10.52 -3.34
C LYS A 100 -8.43 10.89 -4.18
N ILE A 101 -7.70 9.89 -4.68
CA ILE A 101 -6.53 10.11 -5.53
C ILE A 101 -6.94 10.81 -6.82
N ASN A 102 -7.98 10.34 -7.51
CA ASN A 102 -8.46 10.94 -8.76
C ASN A 102 -9.02 12.37 -8.58
N LYS A 103 -9.50 12.72 -7.38
CA LYS A 103 -9.98 14.08 -7.06
C LYS A 103 -8.84 15.05 -6.74
N GLN A 104 -7.74 14.55 -6.17
CA GLN A 104 -6.57 15.35 -5.79
C GLN A 104 -5.52 15.45 -6.92
N ASP A 105 -5.52 14.49 -7.82
CA ASP A 105 -4.51 14.34 -8.87
C ASP A 105 -5.21 14.26 -10.24
N CYS A 106 -4.83 15.11 -11.20
CA CYS A 106 -5.36 15.05 -12.58
C CYS A 106 -4.95 13.76 -13.34
N ASN A 107 -4.19 12.84 -12.73
CA ASN A 107 -3.64 11.65 -13.36
C ASN A 107 -4.46 10.40 -13.02
N LYS A 108 -4.76 9.56 -14.02
CA LYS A 108 -5.45 8.28 -13.84
C LYS A 108 -4.52 7.24 -13.20
N VAL A 109 -4.97 6.60 -12.13
CA VAL A 109 -4.22 5.54 -11.43
C VAL A 109 -4.28 4.22 -12.19
N SER A 110 -3.15 3.54 -12.34
CA SER A 110 -3.09 2.14 -12.77
C SER A 110 -2.93 1.23 -11.54
N MET A 111 -3.85 0.28 -11.36
CA MET A 111 -3.89 -0.63 -10.21
C MET A 111 -3.07 -1.90 -10.50
N TYR A 112 -2.13 -2.24 -9.60
CA TYR A 112 -1.39 -3.51 -9.65
C TYR A 112 -1.53 -4.20 -8.28
N CYS A 113 -2.20 -5.36 -8.28
CA CYS A 113 -2.36 -6.22 -7.12
C CYS A 113 -1.38 -7.39 -7.25
N CYS A 114 -0.62 -7.71 -6.19
CA CYS A 114 0.38 -8.78 -6.21
C CYS A 114 0.25 -9.71 -5.01
#